data_AF-A0A315TIR2-F1
#
_entry.id   AF-A0A315TIR2-F1
#
_cell.length_a   1.000
_cell.length_b   1.000
_cell.length_c   1.000
_cell.angle_alpha   90.00
_cell.angle_beta   90.00
_cell.angle_gamma   90.00
#
_symmetry.space_group_name_H-M   'P 1'
#
loop_
_entity.id
_entity.type
_entity.pdbx_description
1 polymer ?
#
loop_
_entity_poly.entity_id
_entity_poly.type
_entity_poly.pdbx_seq_one_letter_code
_entity_poly.pdbx_strand_id
1 'polypeptide(L)'
;MDRRLRRAPDAEWVLMYRLGLSRRRIAALVRAEPATVGYHLVIARRQDPGLEAKHQAAAGAAPVPHPSPADLARLDELIAWVEAEGRLPSDRSGQRSERSMARWLAARRREAAEGILDPAYRDGLAHVPGWLGTRRESEDEARWHHRLAQLEDFRHEGNDWPRHKECDSEREHALGVWIHTQRYKNRRGELDPVKVKLLDAAVPGWQAGRTRGRPRRR
;
A
#
# COMPACT_ATOMS: atom_id res chain seq x y z
N MET A 1 40.49 -4.15 32.66
CA MET A 1 39.59 -4.83 31.72
C MET A 1 40.12 -4.64 30.31
N ASP A 2 40.34 -5.75 29.61
CA ASP A 2 41.24 -5.94 28.47
C ASP A 2 41.06 -4.97 27.30
N ARG A 3 42.01 -4.05 27.14
CA ARG A 3 42.32 -3.47 25.83
C ARG A 3 43.08 -4.53 25.03
N ARG A 4 42.33 -5.45 24.40
CA ARG A 4 42.84 -6.25 23.28
C ARG A 4 43.63 -5.29 22.39
N LEU A 5 44.90 -5.60 22.14
CA LEU A 5 45.74 -4.89 21.17
C LEU A 5 45.03 -4.96 19.82
N ARG A 6 44.16 -3.98 19.52
CA ARG A 6 43.39 -3.96 18.28
C ARG A 6 44.40 -3.69 17.18
N ARG A 7 44.73 -4.74 16.42
CA ARG A 7 45.59 -4.65 15.24
C ARG A 7 45.00 -3.59 14.30
N ALA A 8 45.76 -2.57 13.96
CA ALA A 8 45.29 -1.55 13.02
C ALA A 8 45.29 -2.12 11.59
N PRO A 9 44.24 -1.86 10.78
CA PRO A 9 43.08 -1.05 11.10
C PRO A 9 41.99 -1.82 11.86
N ASP A 10 41.18 -1.10 12.64
CA ASP A 10 40.08 -1.70 13.39
C ASP A 10 38.90 -1.90 12.44
N ALA A 11 38.47 -3.15 12.26
CA ALA A 11 37.45 -3.52 11.29
C ALA A 11 36.08 -2.87 11.56
N GLU A 12 35.72 -2.69 12.84
CA GLU A 12 34.46 -2.07 13.25
C GLU A 12 34.47 -0.57 12.89
N TRP A 13 35.58 0.12 13.16
CA TRP A 13 35.72 1.54 12.84
C TRP A 13 35.76 1.78 11.33
N VAL A 14 36.41 0.89 10.58
CA VAL A 14 36.42 0.93 9.12
C VAL A 14 35.02 0.72 8.54
N LEU A 15 34.25 -0.21 9.11
CA LEU A 15 32.86 -0.44 8.69
C LEU A 15 31.99 0.79 8.96
N MET A 16 32.05 1.36 10.17
CA MET A 16 31.30 2.59 10.50
C MET A 16 31.65 3.74 9.55
N TYR A 17 32.94 3.91 9.24
CA TYR A 17 33.39 4.94 8.29
C TYR A 17 32.88 4.68 6.87
N ARG A 18 32.94 3.42 6.40
CA ARG A 18 32.40 3.00 5.11
C ARG A 18 30.90 3.27 4.99
N LEU A 19 30.15 3.19 6.09
CA LEU A 19 28.72 3.50 6.19
C LEU A 19 28.42 5.01 6.31
N GLY A 20 29.41 5.88 6.08
CA GLY A 20 29.21 7.33 6.01
C GLY A 20 29.38 8.07 7.34
N LEU A 21 29.70 7.37 8.44
CA LEU A 21 29.94 8.05 9.72
C LEU A 21 31.28 8.80 9.69
N SER A 22 31.27 10.04 10.17
CA SER A 22 32.51 10.84 10.28
C SER A 22 33.43 10.30 11.38
N ARG A 23 34.74 10.56 11.25
CA ARG A 23 35.75 10.22 12.29
C ARG A 23 35.38 10.67 13.70
N ARG A 24 34.75 11.86 13.82
CA ARG A 24 34.33 12.43 15.10
C ARG A 24 33.15 11.66 15.68
N ARG A 25 32.21 11.22 14.83
CA ARG A 25 31.04 10.44 15.24
C ARG A 25 31.43 9.04 15.70
N ILE A 26 32.34 8.38 14.98
CA ILE A 26 32.88 7.07 15.35
C ILE A 26 33.57 7.16 16.71
N ALA A 27 34.47 8.14 16.89
CA ALA A 27 35.17 8.38 18.14
C ALA A 27 34.22 8.55 19.34
N ALA A 28 33.13 9.31 19.16
CA ALA A 28 32.11 9.49 20.19
C ALA A 28 31.36 8.18 20.54
N LEU A 29 30.99 7.38 19.53
CA LEU A 29 30.26 6.12 19.74
C LEU A 29 31.09 5.07 20.46
N VAL A 30 32.35 4.92 20.07
CA VAL A 30 33.26 3.91 20.63
C VAL A 30 34.05 4.41 21.84
N ARG A 31 33.78 5.66 22.29
CA ARG A 31 34.50 6.35 23.38
C ARG A 31 36.03 6.31 23.19
N ALA A 32 36.47 6.59 21.96
CA ALA A 32 37.88 6.64 21.57
C ALA A 32 38.29 8.07 21.17
N GLU A 33 39.59 8.32 21.08
CA GLU A 33 40.09 9.61 20.62
C GLU A 33 39.97 9.74 19.08
N PRO A 34 39.51 10.88 18.55
CA PRO A 34 39.40 11.09 17.09
C PRO A 34 40.71 10.90 16.32
N ALA A 35 41.86 11.21 16.94
CA ALA A 35 43.18 11.01 16.34
C ALA A 35 43.48 9.51 16.14
N THR A 36 43.17 8.68 17.14
CA THR A 36 43.31 7.22 17.09
C THR A 36 42.42 6.62 16.00
N VAL A 37 41.16 7.06 15.89
CA VAL A 37 40.28 6.64 14.78
C VAL A 37 40.89 7.05 13.43
N GLY A 38 41.41 8.28 13.33
CA GLY A 38 42.10 8.77 12.13
C GLY A 38 43.26 7.89 11.69
N TYR A 39 44.11 7.45 12.62
CA TYR A 39 45.23 6.54 12.35
C TYR A 39 44.76 5.21 11.74
N HIS A 40 43.73 4.58 12.30
CA HIS A 40 43.17 3.33 11.78
C HIS A 40 42.57 3.53 10.38
N LEU A 41 41.90 4.66 10.11
CA LEU A 41 41.34 4.95 8.80
C LEU A 41 42.42 5.23 7.73
N VAL A 42 43.54 5.84 8.10
CA VAL A 42 44.69 6.03 7.18
C VAL A 42 45.24 4.68 6.71
N ILE A 43 45.40 3.72 7.62
CA ILE A 43 45.85 2.36 7.27
C ILE A 43 44.80 1.66 6.42
N ALA A 44 43.52 1.79 6.77
CA ALA A 44 42.42 1.17 6.02
C ALA A 44 42.31 1.67 4.58
N ARG A 45 42.48 2.98 4.34
CA ARG A 45 42.49 3.56 2.98
C ARG A 45 43.65 3.08 2.12
N ARG A 46 44.79 2.74 2.73
CA ARG A 46 45.92 2.14 2.00
C ARG A 46 45.62 0.70 1.57
N GLN A 47 44.80 -0.02 2.33
CA GLN A 47 44.40 -1.40 2.04
C GLN A 47 43.18 -1.48 1.12
N ASP A 48 42.23 -0.55 1.22
CA ASP A 48 41.05 -0.41 0.36
C ASP A 48 40.96 1.03 -0.18
N PRO A 49 41.54 1.29 -1.36
CA PRO A 49 41.44 2.60 -2.03
C PRO A 49 39.99 3.04 -2.31
N GLY A 50 39.04 2.10 -2.41
CA GLY A 50 37.62 2.40 -2.62
C GLY A 50 36.86 2.81 -1.36
N LEU A 51 37.50 2.79 -0.18
CA LEU A 51 36.87 3.11 1.09
C LEU A 51 36.33 4.54 1.15
N GLU A 52 37.10 5.50 0.62
CA GLU A 52 36.70 6.92 0.61
C GLU A 52 35.49 7.14 -0.30
N ALA A 53 35.48 6.54 -1.50
CA ALA A 53 34.34 6.64 -2.41
C ALA A 53 33.06 6.04 -1.80
N LYS A 54 33.16 4.90 -1.12
CA LYS A 54 32.04 4.29 -0.39
C LYS A 54 31.57 5.17 0.77
N HIS A 55 32.49 5.76 1.53
CA HIS A 55 32.16 6.72 2.59
C HIS A 55 31.40 7.93 2.03
N GLN A 56 31.90 8.56 0.96
CA GLN A 56 31.24 9.72 0.35
C GLN A 56 29.87 9.36 -0.23
N ALA A 57 29.72 8.20 -0.87
CA ALA A 57 28.43 7.72 -1.35
C ALA A 57 27.43 7.50 -0.21
N ALA A 58 27.87 6.92 0.91
CA ALA A 58 27.02 6.69 2.08
C ALA A 58 26.72 7.97 2.87
N ALA A 59 27.68 8.90 2.97
CA ALA A 59 27.50 10.19 3.66
C ALA A 59 26.67 11.18 2.84
N GLY A 60 26.72 11.09 1.51
CA GLY A 60 25.92 11.88 0.57
C GLY A 60 24.52 11.32 0.32
N ALA A 61 24.29 10.03 0.63
CA ALA A 61 22.94 9.50 0.69
C ALA A 61 22.19 10.22 1.82
N ALA A 62 21.08 10.89 1.48
CA ALA A 62 20.18 11.42 2.50
C ALA A 62 19.87 10.28 3.48
N PRO A 63 19.95 10.50 4.81
CA PRO A 63 19.58 9.46 5.76
C PRO A 63 18.18 9.00 5.37
N VAL A 64 18.03 7.73 4.97
CA VAL A 64 16.72 7.16 4.69
C VAL A 64 15.93 7.39 5.98
N PRO A 65 14.89 8.23 5.98
CA PRO A 65 14.21 8.61 7.19
C PRO A 65 13.47 7.39 7.69
N HIS A 66 14.14 6.62 8.55
CA HIS A 66 13.52 5.50 9.23
C HIS A 66 12.38 6.06 10.08
N PRO A 67 11.19 5.44 10.06
CA PRO A 67 10.04 5.95 10.78
C PRO A 67 10.38 6.13 12.27
N SER A 68 10.02 7.29 12.82
CA SER A 68 10.16 7.50 14.26
C SER A 68 9.17 6.61 15.02
N PRO A 69 9.40 6.33 16.31
CA PRO A 69 8.42 5.59 17.12
C PRO A 69 7.01 6.22 17.10
N ALA A 70 6.93 7.55 17.00
CA ALA A 70 5.66 8.26 16.87
C ALA A 70 4.97 8.00 15.52
N ASP A 71 5.75 7.82 14.45
CA ASP A 71 5.19 7.49 13.14
C ASP A 71 4.69 6.04 13.06
N LEU A 72 5.39 5.11 13.74
CA LEU A 72 4.93 3.73 13.88
C LEU A 72 3.65 3.65 14.72
N ALA A 73 3.55 4.42 15.81
CA ALA A 73 2.32 4.50 16.59
C ALA A 73 1.13 5.01 15.76
N ARG A 74 1.37 5.91 14.81
CA ARG A 74 0.34 6.40 13.89
C ARG A 74 -0.08 5.35 12.85
N LEU A 75 0.85 4.49 12.43
CA LEU A 75 0.54 3.33 11.60
C LEU A 75 -0.33 2.33 12.36
N ASP A 76 0.01 2.05 13.62
CA ASP A 76 -0.79 1.17 14.48
C ASP A 76 -2.20 1.73 14.73
N GLU A 77 -2.32 3.04 14.98
CA GLU A 77 -3.61 3.73 15.11
C GLU A 77 -4.47 3.56 13.85
N LEU A 78 -3.87 3.72 12.67
CA LEU A 78 -4.56 3.54 11.40
C LEU A 78 -5.02 2.09 11.22
N ILE A 79 -4.16 1.11 11.50
CA ILE A 79 -4.48 -0.32 11.37
C ILE A 79 -5.65 -0.67 12.29
N ALA A 80 -5.56 -0.32 13.57
CA ALA A 80 -6.62 -0.57 14.55
C ALA A 80 -7.95 0.09 14.15
N TRP A 81 -7.89 1.31 13.59
CA TRP A 81 -9.08 2.01 13.11
C TRP A 81 -9.73 1.30 11.90
N VAL A 82 -8.92 0.86 10.93
CA VAL A 82 -9.43 0.14 9.75
C VAL A 82 -10.00 -1.22 10.15
N GLU A 83 -9.37 -1.92 11.09
CA GLU A 83 -9.89 -3.18 11.66
C GLU A 83 -11.23 -2.98 12.37
N ALA A 84 -11.38 -1.88 13.13
CA ALA A 84 -12.61 -1.57 13.85
C ALA A 84 -13.76 -1.15 12.92
N GLU A 85 -13.49 -0.33 11.90
CA GLU A 85 -14.51 0.27 11.02
C GLU A 85 -14.75 -0.54 9.74
N GLY A 86 -13.85 -1.46 9.40
CA GLY A 86 -13.93 -2.28 8.17
C GLY A 86 -13.79 -1.47 6.87
N ARG A 87 -13.29 -0.23 6.93
CA ARG A 87 -13.15 0.69 5.79
C ARG A 87 -11.91 1.56 5.95
N LEU A 88 -11.51 2.23 4.87
CA LEU A 88 -10.43 3.22 4.91
C LEU A 88 -10.93 4.59 5.42
N PRO A 89 -10.07 5.37 6.11
CA PRO A 89 -10.45 6.69 6.62
C PRO A 89 -10.76 7.67 5.48
N SER A 90 -11.77 8.52 5.71
CA SER A 90 -12.23 9.52 4.74
C SER A 90 -11.77 10.93 5.09
N ASP A 91 -11.22 11.64 4.11
CA ASP A 91 -10.86 13.06 4.25
C ASP A 91 -12.09 14.01 4.35
N ARG A 92 -13.29 13.50 4.02
CA ARG A 92 -14.57 14.21 4.08
C ARG A 92 -15.33 13.93 5.37
N SER A 93 -14.77 13.11 6.27
CA SER A 93 -15.38 12.85 7.57
C SER A 93 -15.53 14.13 8.38
N GLY A 94 -16.58 14.23 9.21
CA GLY A 94 -16.74 15.29 10.19
C GLY A 94 -15.68 15.25 11.30
N GLN A 95 -15.07 14.08 11.53
CA GLN A 95 -14.09 13.86 12.60
C GLN A 95 -12.68 14.31 12.19
N ARG A 96 -12.02 15.11 13.04
CA ARG A 96 -10.66 15.61 12.76
C ARG A 96 -9.62 14.49 12.70
N SER A 97 -9.72 13.50 13.57
CA SER A 97 -8.83 12.34 13.62
C SER A 97 -8.88 11.54 12.32
N GLU A 98 -10.08 11.19 11.85
CA GLU A 98 -10.27 10.46 10.60
C GLU A 98 -9.70 11.21 9.39
N ARG A 99 -9.94 12.53 9.29
CA ARG A 99 -9.35 13.34 8.21
C ARG A 99 -7.82 13.36 8.28
N SER A 100 -7.25 13.37 9.47
CA SER A 100 -5.80 13.34 9.70
C SER A 100 -5.21 11.99 9.27
N MET A 101 -5.88 10.88 9.57
CA MET A 101 -5.51 9.53 9.13
C MET A 101 -5.60 9.40 7.60
N ALA A 102 -6.68 9.89 6.99
CA ALA A 102 -6.86 9.88 5.54
C ALA A 102 -5.74 10.63 4.79
N ARG A 103 -5.34 11.80 5.29
CA ARG A 103 -4.23 12.59 4.71
C ARG A 103 -2.89 11.89 4.87
N TRP A 104 -2.65 11.26 6.01
CA TRP A 104 -1.43 10.49 6.26
C TRP A 104 -1.33 9.29 5.32
N LEU A 105 -2.41 8.52 5.17
CA LEU A 105 -2.47 7.40 4.23
C LEU A 105 -2.25 7.85 2.78
N ALA A 106 -2.79 9.00 2.38
CA ALA A 106 -2.55 9.59 1.05
C ALA A 106 -1.07 9.93 0.81
N ALA A 107 -0.36 10.43 1.83
CA ALA A 107 1.08 10.69 1.74
C ALA A 107 1.90 9.40 1.56
N ARG A 108 1.60 8.34 2.33
CA ARG A 108 2.26 7.04 2.20
C ARG A 108 2.02 6.39 0.84
N ARG A 109 0.81 6.54 0.28
CA ARG A 109 0.49 6.10 -1.10
C ARG A 109 1.35 6.81 -2.13
N ARG A 110 1.52 8.12 -1.99
CA ARG A 110 2.38 8.91 -2.89
C ARG A 110 3.83 8.44 -2.82
N GLU A 111 4.35 8.21 -1.63
CA GLU A 111 5.71 7.68 -1.43
C GLU A 111 5.87 6.27 -2.01
N ALA A 112 4.83 5.43 -1.91
CA ALA A 112 4.84 4.11 -2.52
C ALA A 112 4.89 4.20 -4.05
N ALA A 113 4.12 5.10 -4.64
CA ALA A 113 4.12 5.35 -6.09
C ALA A 113 5.45 5.94 -6.59
N GLU A 114 6.10 6.78 -5.78
CA GLU A 114 7.44 7.34 -6.07
C GLU A 114 8.58 6.33 -5.78
N GLY A 115 8.27 5.16 -5.21
CA GLY A 115 9.26 4.12 -4.89
C GLY A 115 10.13 4.42 -3.66
N ILE A 116 9.78 5.45 -2.89
CA ILE A 116 10.56 5.96 -1.74
C ILE A 116 9.97 5.56 -0.39
N LEU A 117 8.86 4.80 -0.38
CA LEU A 117 8.22 4.35 0.86
C LEU A 117 9.16 3.43 1.66
N ASP A 118 9.37 3.79 2.93
CA ASP A 118 10.15 2.98 3.87
C ASP A 118 9.53 1.58 4.03
N PRO A 119 10.35 0.50 4.03
CA PRO A 119 9.87 -0.87 4.19
C PRO A 119 8.97 -1.08 5.41
N ALA A 120 9.24 -0.43 6.55
CA ALA A 120 8.42 -0.61 7.76
C ALA A 120 6.98 -0.12 7.57
N TYR A 121 6.77 0.99 6.83
CA TYR A 121 5.41 1.41 6.47
C TYR A 121 4.78 0.45 5.46
N ARG A 122 5.56 -0.05 4.50
CA ARG A 122 5.06 -1.00 3.49
C ARG A 122 4.57 -2.27 4.16
N ASP A 123 5.34 -2.81 5.09
CA ASP A 123 5.04 -4.05 5.80
C ASP A 123 3.81 -3.88 6.70
N GLY A 124 3.74 -2.80 7.49
CA GLY A 124 2.55 -2.56 8.32
C GLY A 124 1.30 -2.23 7.50
N LEU A 125 1.41 -1.45 6.43
CA LEU A 125 0.27 -1.16 5.55
C LEU A 125 -0.17 -2.38 4.73
N ALA A 126 0.68 -3.39 4.51
CA ALA A 126 0.30 -4.62 3.83
C ALA A 126 -0.89 -5.33 4.52
N HIS A 127 -1.09 -5.09 5.82
CA HIS A 127 -2.23 -5.59 6.58
C HIS A 127 -3.53 -4.81 6.36
N VAL A 128 -3.51 -3.67 5.65
CA VAL A 128 -4.66 -2.79 5.42
C VAL A 128 -5.28 -3.06 4.04
N PRO A 129 -6.46 -3.68 3.94
CA PRO A 129 -7.07 -3.98 2.63
C PRO A 129 -7.31 -2.72 1.79
N GLY A 130 -6.90 -2.77 0.51
CA GLY A 130 -7.13 -1.66 -0.43
C GLY A 130 -6.25 -0.42 -0.20
N TRP A 131 -5.23 -0.49 0.66
CA TRP A 131 -4.38 0.67 0.96
C TRP A 131 -3.56 1.16 -0.24
N LEU A 132 -3.21 0.32 -1.22
CA LEU A 132 -2.48 0.74 -2.43
C LEU A 132 -3.37 1.31 -3.54
N GLY A 133 -4.68 1.03 -3.52
CA GLY A 133 -5.59 1.57 -4.53
C GLY A 133 -5.73 3.08 -4.41
N THR A 134 -5.88 3.80 -5.53
CA THR A 134 -6.28 5.21 -5.46
C THR A 134 -7.62 5.33 -4.73
N ARG A 135 -7.89 6.45 -4.06
CA ARG A 135 -9.21 6.68 -3.43
C ARG A 135 -10.36 6.41 -4.40
N ARG A 136 -10.20 6.83 -5.66
CA ARG A 136 -11.17 6.57 -6.72
C ARG A 136 -11.36 5.08 -6.95
N GLU A 137 -10.28 4.32 -7.07
CA GLU A 137 -10.34 2.86 -7.17
C GLU A 137 -11.00 2.22 -5.94
N SER A 138 -10.66 2.61 -4.71
CA SER A 138 -11.31 2.08 -3.51
C SER A 138 -12.80 2.42 -3.45
N GLU A 139 -13.20 3.64 -3.81
CA GLU A 139 -14.61 4.04 -3.88
C GLU A 139 -15.35 3.35 -5.03
N ASP A 140 -14.69 3.14 -6.18
CA ASP A 140 -15.21 2.37 -7.30
C ASP A 140 -15.40 0.91 -6.91
N GLU A 141 -14.47 0.33 -6.16
CA GLU A 141 -14.54 -1.03 -5.63
C GLU A 141 -15.72 -1.15 -4.64
N ALA A 142 -15.84 -0.22 -3.69
CA ALA A 142 -16.95 -0.19 -2.75
C ALA A 142 -18.31 -0.02 -3.47
N ARG A 143 -18.39 0.87 -4.46
CA ARG A 143 -19.57 1.01 -5.31
C ARG A 143 -19.88 -0.28 -6.07
N TRP A 144 -18.86 -0.97 -6.56
CA TRP A 144 -19.01 -2.23 -7.28
C TRP A 144 -19.59 -3.32 -6.36
N HIS A 145 -19.03 -3.50 -5.17
CA HIS A 145 -19.55 -4.45 -4.18
C HIS A 145 -20.97 -4.12 -3.71
N HIS A 146 -21.26 -2.84 -3.49
CA HIS A 146 -22.61 -2.42 -3.11
C HIS A 146 -23.64 -2.74 -4.20
N ARG A 147 -23.30 -2.54 -5.48
CA ARG A 147 -24.17 -2.91 -6.60
C ARG A 147 -24.32 -4.41 -6.77
N LEU A 148 -23.28 -5.20 -6.47
CA LEU A 148 -23.36 -6.66 -6.44
C LEU A 148 -24.37 -7.12 -5.40
N ALA A 149 -24.27 -6.62 -4.16
CA ALA A 149 -25.20 -6.96 -3.08
C ALA A 149 -26.65 -6.60 -3.45
N GLN A 150 -26.87 -5.38 -3.98
CA GLN A 150 -28.20 -4.99 -4.44
C GLN A 150 -28.77 -5.90 -5.54
N LEU A 151 -27.92 -6.42 -6.43
CA LEU A 151 -28.32 -7.34 -7.48
C LEU A 151 -28.64 -8.72 -6.93
N GLU A 152 -27.85 -9.21 -5.97
CA GLU A 152 -28.09 -10.45 -5.25
C GLU A 152 -29.44 -10.41 -4.52
N ASP A 153 -29.69 -9.34 -3.75
CA ASP A 153 -30.98 -9.09 -3.08
C ASP A 153 -32.13 -9.09 -4.09
N PHE A 154 -31.98 -8.36 -5.20
CA PHE A 154 -33.00 -8.28 -6.24
C PHE A 154 -33.32 -9.66 -6.86
N ARG A 155 -32.31 -10.52 -7.02
CA ARG A 155 -32.49 -11.91 -7.51
C ARG A 155 -33.11 -12.80 -6.43
N HIS A 156 -32.77 -12.60 -5.17
CA HIS A 156 -33.33 -13.34 -4.03
C HIS A 156 -34.79 -12.99 -3.76
N GLU A 157 -35.22 -11.76 -4.06
CA GLU A 157 -36.63 -11.33 -4.06
C GLU A 157 -37.51 -12.07 -5.10
N GLY A 158 -36.92 -12.93 -5.94
CA GLY A 158 -37.64 -13.70 -6.97
C GLY A 158 -37.77 -12.96 -8.30
N ASN A 159 -37.18 -11.78 -8.44
CA ASN A 159 -37.20 -11.03 -9.69
C ASN A 159 -36.29 -11.68 -10.75
N ASP A 160 -36.71 -11.59 -12.01
CA ASP A 160 -35.88 -11.94 -13.16
C ASP A 160 -34.78 -10.87 -13.37
N TRP A 161 -33.82 -11.06 -14.28
CA TRP A 161 -32.69 -10.15 -14.47
C TRP A 161 -33.12 -8.70 -14.70
N PRO A 162 -32.52 -7.70 -14.01
CA PRO A 162 -32.96 -6.31 -14.14
C PRO A 162 -32.78 -5.78 -15.57
N ARG A 163 -33.76 -5.00 -16.03
CA ARG A 163 -33.74 -4.37 -17.36
C ARG A 163 -33.23 -2.92 -17.26
N HIS A 164 -32.47 -2.49 -18.27
CA HIS A 164 -32.11 -1.08 -18.42
C HIS A 164 -33.07 -0.29 -19.34
N LYS A 165 -34.04 -0.96 -19.99
CA LYS A 165 -35.12 -0.35 -20.78
C LYS A 165 -36.45 -0.92 -20.28
N GLU A 166 -37.49 -0.09 -20.24
CA GLU A 166 -38.84 -0.50 -19.85
C GLU A 166 -38.83 -1.25 -18.51
N CYS A 167 -38.26 -0.59 -17.50
CA CYS A 167 -38.13 -1.08 -16.13
C CYS A 167 -39.18 -0.42 -15.23
N ASP A 168 -39.64 -1.15 -14.22
CA ASP A 168 -40.73 -0.73 -13.35
C ASP A 168 -40.25 0.16 -12.20
N SER A 169 -38.93 0.20 -11.95
CA SER A 169 -38.33 1.01 -10.88
C SER A 169 -36.96 1.57 -11.24
N GLU A 170 -36.58 2.68 -10.59
CA GLU A 170 -35.23 3.26 -10.70
C GLU A 170 -34.14 2.29 -10.20
N ARG A 171 -34.47 1.47 -9.17
CA ARG A 171 -33.58 0.41 -8.67
C ARG A 171 -33.30 -0.63 -9.76
N GLU A 172 -34.34 -1.11 -10.45
CA GLU A 172 -34.19 -2.04 -11.56
C GLU A 172 -33.38 -1.41 -12.72
N HIS A 173 -33.67 -0.15 -13.07
CA HIS A 173 -32.93 0.56 -14.11
C HIS A 173 -31.43 0.60 -13.83
N ALA A 174 -31.06 1.04 -12.63
CA ALA A 174 -29.67 1.19 -12.22
C ALA A 174 -28.92 -0.15 -12.23
N LEU A 175 -29.54 -1.21 -11.71
CA LEU A 175 -28.98 -2.56 -11.73
C LEU A 175 -28.88 -3.12 -13.14
N GLY A 176 -29.86 -2.83 -14.01
CA GLY A 176 -29.87 -3.22 -15.41
C GLY A 176 -28.72 -2.59 -16.21
N VAL A 177 -28.46 -1.29 -16.00
CA VAL A 177 -27.32 -0.59 -16.63
C VAL A 177 -25.99 -1.15 -16.10
N TRP A 178 -25.90 -1.38 -14.79
CA TRP A 178 -24.69 -1.88 -14.15
C TRP A 178 -24.32 -3.29 -14.64
N ILE A 179 -25.27 -4.24 -14.64
CA ILE A 179 -24.99 -5.62 -15.08
C ILE A 179 -24.72 -5.68 -16.59
N HIS A 180 -25.36 -4.83 -17.39
CA HIS A 180 -25.05 -4.69 -18.82
C HIS A 180 -23.59 -4.27 -19.03
N THR A 181 -23.11 -3.31 -18.24
CA THR A 181 -21.71 -2.86 -18.27
C THR A 181 -20.75 -3.98 -17.89
N GLN A 182 -21.06 -4.79 -16.86
CA GLN A 182 -20.21 -5.93 -16.47
C GLN A 182 -20.14 -6.98 -17.60
N ARG A 183 -21.27 -7.32 -18.22
CA ARG A 183 -21.32 -8.25 -19.36
C ARG A 183 -20.51 -7.72 -20.55
N TYR A 184 -20.59 -6.42 -20.81
CA TYR A 184 -19.83 -5.78 -21.87
C TYR A 184 -18.32 -5.89 -21.62
N LYS A 185 -17.85 -5.55 -20.42
CA LYS A 185 -16.43 -5.68 -20.04
C LYS A 185 -15.93 -7.13 -20.08
N ASN A 186 -16.73 -8.08 -19.61
CA ASN A 186 -16.37 -9.50 -19.62
C ASN A 186 -16.17 -10.03 -21.05
N ARG A 187 -17.06 -9.67 -21.99
CA ARG A 187 -16.93 -10.07 -23.41
C ARG A 187 -15.67 -9.51 -24.09
N ARG A 188 -15.12 -8.40 -23.56
CA ARG A 188 -13.87 -7.79 -24.04
C ARG A 188 -12.62 -8.28 -23.30
N GLY A 189 -12.77 -9.13 -22.29
CA GLY A 189 -11.66 -9.56 -21.43
C GLY A 189 -11.12 -8.43 -20.52
N GLU A 190 -11.90 -7.37 -20.32
CA GLU A 190 -11.50 -6.18 -19.53
C GLU A 190 -12.06 -6.19 -18.11
N LEU A 191 -12.83 -7.23 -17.77
CA LEU A 191 -13.35 -7.41 -16.41
C LEU A 191 -12.31 -8.17 -15.58
N ASP A 192 -12.01 -7.64 -14.39
CA ASP A 192 -11.11 -8.29 -13.44
C ASP A 192 -11.55 -9.74 -13.17
N PRO A 193 -10.66 -10.74 -13.31
CA PRO A 193 -10.96 -12.15 -13.03
C PRO A 193 -11.55 -12.39 -11.63
N VAL A 194 -11.17 -11.59 -10.62
CA VAL A 194 -11.74 -11.66 -9.27
C VAL A 194 -13.21 -11.26 -9.29
N LYS A 195 -13.56 -10.20 -10.03
CA LYS A 195 -14.95 -9.73 -10.18
C LYS A 195 -15.82 -10.74 -10.93
N VAL A 196 -15.26 -11.45 -11.91
CA VAL A 196 -15.94 -12.57 -12.58
C VAL A 196 -16.29 -13.66 -11.58
N LYS A 197 -15.32 -14.11 -10.77
CA LYS A 197 -15.56 -15.15 -9.74
C LYS A 197 -16.62 -14.73 -8.72
N LEU A 198 -16.59 -13.47 -8.27
CA LEU A 198 -17.58 -12.94 -7.34
C LEU A 198 -18.99 -12.91 -7.95
N LEU A 199 -19.13 -12.50 -9.20
CA LEU A 199 -20.41 -12.51 -9.92
C LEU A 199 -20.91 -13.95 -10.16
N ASP A 200 -20.03 -14.87 -10.52
CA ASP A 200 -20.39 -16.28 -10.73
C ASP A 200 -20.87 -16.93 -9.42
N ALA A 201 -20.30 -16.55 -8.27
CA ALA A 201 -20.69 -17.03 -6.96
C ALA A 201 -22.02 -16.42 -6.47
N ALA A 202 -22.16 -15.10 -6.53
CA ALA A 202 -23.33 -14.40 -5.98
C ALA A 202 -24.58 -14.53 -6.86
N VAL A 203 -24.42 -14.47 -8.19
CA VAL A 203 -25.54 -14.45 -9.14
C VAL A 203 -25.26 -15.35 -10.35
N PRO A 204 -25.31 -16.68 -10.18
CA PRO A 204 -25.02 -17.62 -11.26
C PRO A 204 -25.94 -17.39 -12.47
N GLY A 205 -25.37 -17.50 -13.68
CA GLY A 205 -26.08 -17.22 -14.93
C GLY A 205 -26.14 -15.75 -15.33
N TRP A 206 -25.47 -14.85 -14.60
CA TRP A 206 -25.43 -13.42 -14.91
C TRP A 206 -24.91 -13.10 -16.30
N GLN A 207 -24.14 -13.98 -16.94
CA GLN A 207 -23.59 -13.77 -18.29
C GLN A 207 -24.66 -13.85 -19.40
N ALA A 208 -25.65 -14.74 -19.25
CA ALA A 208 -26.68 -14.99 -20.26
C ALA A 208 -27.83 -13.96 -20.22
N GLY A 209 -28.18 -13.46 -19.04
CA GLY A 209 -29.31 -12.56 -18.84
C GLY A 209 -30.67 -13.20 -19.15
N ARG A 210 -31.73 -12.38 -19.32
CA ARG A 210 -33.04 -12.90 -19.75
C ARG A 210 -32.88 -13.54 -21.12
N THR A 211 -33.22 -14.82 -21.25
CA THR A 211 -33.41 -15.45 -22.56
C THR A 211 -34.43 -14.63 -23.33
N ARG A 212 -34.08 -14.15 -24.54
CA ARG A 212 -35.05 -13.50 -25.43
C ARG A 212 -36.17 -14.49 -25.69
N GLY A 213 -37.28 -14.34 -24.97
CA GLY A 213 -38.52 -15.00 -25.30
C GLY A 213 -38.89 -14.57 -26.71
N ARG A 214 -38.68 -15.46 -27.68
CA ARG A 214 -39.36 -15.35 -28.97
C ARG A 214 -40.85 -15.36 -28.63
N PRO A 215 -41.65 -14.34 -28.98
CA PRO A 215 -43.07 -14.40 -28.66
C PRO A 215 -43.62 -15.65 -29.34
N ARG A 216 -44.41 -16.45 -28.60
CA ARG A 216 -45.16 -17.56 -29.20
C ARG A 216 -46.00 -16.94 -30.31
N ARG A 217 -45.73 -17.30 -31.57
CA ARG A 217 -46.65 -17.00 -32.66
C ARG A 217 -47.98 -17.65 -32.30
N ARG A 218 -49.05 -16.84 -32.33
CA ARG A 218 -50.43 -17.27 -32.13
C ARG A 218 -50.76 -18.49 -32.98
#